data_AF-X6P8B4-F1
#
_entry.id   AF-X6P8B4-F1
#
_cell.length_a   1.000
_cell.length_b   1.000
_cell.length_c   1.000
_cell.angle_alpha   90.00
_cell.angle_beta   90.00
_cell.angle_gamma   90.00
#
_symmetry.space_group_name_H-M   'P 1'
#
loop_
_entity.id
_entity.type
_entity.pdbx_description
1 polymer ?
#
loop_
_entity_poly.entity_id
_entity_poly.type
_entity_poly.pdbx_seq_one_letter_code
_entity_poly.pdbx_strand_id
1 'polypeptide(L)'
;MSNQIFQILKELPTPLCLSQCVLHKHEILICGSWDKRACYSYDIIKNEYKFICDYPSDITLEGHCVVKLVDNNSKDSSQITLLSFGGLHKHTLIMRYQLQSMVPFKDNHNHPIIIGRNNDYYIGVRAVIGGGNNNLLFITYYEKNISVFDLNTFQFIKHDTLPDKNYVEYYCLVSNLENRQEMMKTNKEKHKQKYQMLLFCKDKGLSIEYDEDNNTLQFHQLPVCDEIAPFKYYAYVCINDVILFFGGFCYKNNNVVSKSVHKYSIRENKWMTFENTLPSPLYYCVAIFTEEDSHIHIIGGLDDKKTKLSTHMKTKLRIWDVSLLVMICLFIYFDETQIN
;
A
#
# COMPACT_ATOMS: atom_id res chain seq x y z
N MET A 1 -10.56 7.59 -31.65
CA MET A 1 -10.42 7.29 -30.21
C MET A 1 -9.01 7.70 -29.83
N SER A 2 -8.82 8.61 -28.87
CA SER A 2 -7.47 9.05 -28.50
C SER A 2 -6.68 7.87 -27.91
N ASN A 3 -5.47 7.62 -28.41
CA ASN A 3 -4.51 6.62 -27.91
C ASN A 3 -3.90 7.04 -26.56
N GLN A 4 -4.70 7.59 -25.65
CA GLN A 4 -4.19 8.12 -24.39
C GLN A 4 -4.06 6.97 -23.38
N ILE A 5 -2.82 6.66 -22.99
CA ILE A 5 -2.48 5.61 -22.02
C ILE A 5 -3.05 5.92 -20.64
N PHE A 6 -3.10 7.21 -20.30
CA PHE A 6 -3.67 7.74 -19.07
C PHE A 6 -4.89 8.59 -19.39
N GLN A 7 -6.01 8.28 -18.75
CA GLN A 7 -7.22 9.09 -18.77
C GLN A 7 -7.24 9.96 -17.52
N ILE A 8 -7.35 11.28 -17.69
CA ILE A 8 -7.55 12.22 -16.59
C ILE A 8 -9.02 12.15 -16.14
N LEU A 9 -9.23 12.07 -14.84
CA LEU A 9 -10.55 12.00 -14.18
C LEU A 9 -10.89 13.33 -13.51
N LYS A 10 -12.02 13.36 -12.77
CA LYS A 10 -12.40 14.53 -11.99
C LYS A 10 -11.29 14.88 -10.99
N GLU A 11 -10.90 16.16 -10.98
CA GLU A 11 -9.88 16.66 -10.07
C GLU A 11 -10.26 16.43 -8.61
N LEU A 12 -9.24 16.19 -7.79
CA LEU A 12 -9.41 16.05 -6.35
C LEU A 12 -10.03 17.33 -5.75
N PRO A 13 -10.91 17.23 -4.75
CA PRO A 13 -11.47 18.40 -4.06
C PRO A 13 -10.41 19.32 -3.45
N THR A 14 -9.22 18.79 -3.16
CA THR A 14 -8.06 19.54 -2.70
C THR A 14 -6.76 18.88 -3.19
N PRO A 15 -5.67 19.62 -3.42
CA PRO A 15 -4.39 19.03 -3.76
C PRO A 15 -3.84 18.15 -2.61
N LEU A 16 -3.44 16.92 -2.93
CA LEU A 16 -2.97 15.93 -1.94
C LEU A 16 -1.56 15.45 -2.28
N CYS A 17 -0.76 15.16 -1.26
CA CYS A 17 0.50 14.41 -1.39
C CYS A 17 0.71 13.57 -0.11
N LEU A 18 1.40 12.43 -0.23
CA LEU A 18 1.53 11.47 0.87
C LEU A 18 0.19 10.98 1.45
N SER A 19 -0.89 11.11 0.67
CA SER A 19 -2.18 10.54 1.02
C SER A 19 -2.07 9.02 1.15
N GLN A 20 -2.94 8.41 1.94
CA GLN A 20 -3.11 6.96 1.98
C GLN A 20 -4.50 6.66 1.43
N CYS A 21 -4.59 5.70 0.52
CA CYS A 21 -5.87 5.35 -0.09
C CYS A 21 -6.16 3.86 0.10
N VAL A 22 -7.44 3.50 0.19
CA VAL A 22 -7.91 2.12 0.38
C VAL A 22 -9.11 1.87 -0.53
N LEU A 23 -9.10 0.76 -1.26
CA LEU A 23 -10.25 0.33 -2.05
C LEU A 23 -11.31 -0.34 -1.17
N HIS A 24 -12.57 0.06 -1.34
CA HIS A 24 -13.73 -0.59 -0.75
C HIS A 24 -14.88 -0.66 -1.76
N LYS A 25 -15.10 -1.85 -2.34
CA LYS A 25 -16.07 -2.03 -3.43
C LYS A 25 -15.76 -1.03 -4.56
N HIS A 26 -16.77 -0.35 -5.07
CA HIS A 26 -16.70 0.69 -6.08
C HIS A 26 -16.19 2.06 -5.57
N GLU A 27 -15.66 2.15 -4.34
CA GLU A 27 -15.18 3.41 -3.75
C GLU A 27 -13.68 3.36 -3.41
N ILE A 28 -12.96 4.43 -3.76
CA ILE A 28 -11.60 4.69 -3.27
C ILE A 28 -11.71 5.63 -2.07
N LEU A 29 -11.36 5.13 -0.88
CA LEU A 29 -11.27 5.93 0.32
C LEU A 29 -9.90 6.62 0.36
N ILE A 30 -9.89 7.93 0.56
CA ILE A 30 -8.72 8.79 0.60
C ILE A 30 -8.62 9.34 2.02
N CYS A 31 -7.58 8.94 2.75
CA CYS A 31 -7.44 9.19 4.18
C CYS A 31 -6.41 10.29 4.46
N GLY A 32 -6.83 11.54 4.28
CA GLY A 32 -5.98 12.71 4.53
C GLY A 32 -4.78 12.82 3.58
N SER A 33 -3.89 13.76 3.88
CA SER A 33 -2.64 14.06 3.17
C SER A 33 -1.69 14.74 4.15
N TRP A 34 -0.42 14.92 3.79
CA TRP A 34 0.60 15.54 4.65
C TRP A 34 0.10 16.73 5.48
N ASP A 35 -0.59 17.69 4.85
CA ASP A 35 -1.14 18.90 5.48
C ASP A 35 -2.67 18.98 5.48
N LYS A 36 -3.38 17.90 5.09
CA LYS A 36 -4.85 17.88 5.00
C LYS A 36 -5.43 16.77 5.86
N ARG A 37 -6.39 17.15 6.71
CA ARG A 37 -7.08 16.23 7.61
C ARG A 37 -8.32 15.59 6.99
N ALA A 38 -8.86 16.17 5.92
CA ALA A 38 -10.09 15.70 5.30
C ALA A 38 -9.92 14.34 4.64
N CYS A 39 -10.89 13.48 4.86
CA CYS A 39 -11.03 12.18 4.22
C CYS A 39 -12.18 12.24 3.21
N TYR A 40 -11.99 11.59 2.07
CA TYR A 40 -12.95 11.57 0.98
C TYR A 40 -13.19 10.13 0.51
N SER A 41 -14.38 9.82 0.01
CA SER A 41 -14.58 8.68 -0.87
C SER A 41 -14.67 9.18 -2.30
N TYR A 42 -14.15 8.40 -3.23
CA TYR A 42 -14.34 8.60 -4.66
C TYR A 42 -15.12 7.40 -5.22
N ASP A 43 -16.32 7.65 -5.70
CA ASP A 43 -17.16 6.65 -6.36
C ASP A 43 -16.70 6.48 -7.81
N ILE A 44 -16.18 5.30 -8.15
CA ILE A 44 -15.57 5.00 -9.45
C ILE A 44 -16.62 5.02 -10.56
N ILE A 45 -17.85 4.58 -10.26
CA ILE A 45 -18.96 4.52 -11.23
C ILE A 45 -19.47 5.93 -11.51
N LYS A 46 -19.68 6.72 -10.46
CA LYS A 46 -20.24 8.07 -10.57
C LYS A 46 -19.21 9.12 -10.96
N ASN A 47 -17.91 8.83 -10.81
CA ASN A 47 -16.82 9.80 -10.96
C ASN A 47 -17.04 11.03 -10.06
N GLU A 48 -17.38 10.77 -8.80
CA GLU A 48 -17.73 11.79 -7.82
C GLU A 48 -17.00 11.59 -6.50
N TYR A 49 -16.59 12.70 -5.89
CA TYR A 49 -16.03 12.71 -4.55
C TYR A 49 -17.09 13.06 -3.54
N LYS A 50 -17.01 12.43 -2.37
CA LYS A 50 -17.82 12.71 -1.21
C LYS A 50 -16.92 12.89 0.00
N PHE A 51 -17.15 13.94 0.78
CA PHE A 51 -16.50 14.10 2.08
C PHE A 51 -16.98 13.03 3.05
N ILE A 52 -16.06 12.46 3.84
CA ILE A 52 -16.35 11.46 4.87
C ILE A 52 -16.29 12.12 6.25
N CYS A 53 -15.09 12.50 6.66
CA CYS A 53 -14.80 13.08 7.97
C CYS A 53 -13.39 13.71 7.97
N ASP A 54 -13.02 14.35 9.08
CA ASP A 54 -11.67 14.86 9.30
C ASP A 54 -10.91 14.01 10.32
N TYR A 55 -9.59 13.94 10.17
CA TYR A 55 -8.71 13.61 11.29
C TYR A 55 -8.87 14.60 12.44
N PRO A 56 -8.68 14.20 13.71
CA PRO A 56 -8.66 15.14 14.84
C PRO A 56 -7.62 16.26 14.64
N SER A 57 -7.84 17.42 15.27
CA SER A 57 -7.06 18.65 14.99
C SER A 57 -5.63 18.65 15.50
N ASP A 58 -5.36 17.81 16.48
CA ASP A 58 -4.08 17.56 17.09
C ASP A 58 -3.22 16.56 16.31
N ILE A 59 -3.75 15.97 15.24
CA ILE A 59 -3.08 14.91 14.47
C ILE A 59 -2.44 15.46 13.20
N THR A 60 -1.17 15.11 12.98
CA THR A 60 -0.44 15.37 11.74
C THR A 60 -0.27 14.08 10.94
N LEU A 61 -0.36 14.16 9.61
CA LEU A 61 -0.40 12.98 8.75
C LEU A 61 0.88 12.77 7.94
N GLU A 62 1.96 13.44 8.31
CA GLU A 62 3.24 13.31 7.63
C GLU A 62 3.79 11.89 7.72
N GLY A 63 3.73 11.17 6.60
CA GLY A 63 4.29 9.83 6.49
C GLY A 63 3.55 8.75 7.29
N HIS A 64 2.27 8.96 7.61
CA HIS A 64 1.42 7.95 8.23
C HIS A 64 1.08 6.80 7.27
N CYS A 65 0.59 5.70 7.83
CA CYS A 65 0.09 4.54 7.07
C CYS A 65 -1.38 4.27 7.42
N VAL A 66 -2.13 3.76 6.45
CA VAL A 66 -3.50 3.29 6.63
C VAL A 66 -3.61 1.88 6.07
N VAL A 67 -4.14 0.96 6.86
CA VAL A 67 -4.43 -0.42 6.45
C VAL A 67 -5.89 -0.76 6.71
N LYS A 68 -6.45 -1.62 5.87
CA LYS A 68 -7.82 -2.13 6.03
C LYS A 68 -7.81 -3.31 6.99
N LEU A 69 -8.52 -3.22 8.12
CA LEU A 69 -8.72 -4.35 9.02
C LEU A 69 -9.75 -5.31 8.41
N VAL A 70 -9.46 -6.60 8.42
CA VAL A 70 -10.39 -7.65 8.03
C VAL A 70 -11.06 -8.17 9.29
N ASP A 71 -12.39 -8.08 9.36
CA ASP A 71 -13.15 -8.71 10.43
C ASP A 71 -13.47 -10.15 10.02
N ASN A 72 -12.78 -11.12 10.63
CA ASN A 72 -12.99 -12.54 10.36
C ASN A 72 -14.35 -13.07 10.88
N ASN A 73 -15.07 -12.28 11.70
CA ASN A 73 -16.28 -12.74 12.39
C ASN A 73 -17.60 -12.20 11.82
N SER A 74 -17.59 -11.20 10.92
CA SER A 74 -18.81 -10.70 10.29
C SER A 74 -18.98 -11.24 8.87
N LYS A 75 -19.88 -12.23 8.72
CA LYS A 75 -20.31 -12.78 7.43
C LYS A 75 -21.07 -11.78 6.54
N ASP A 76 -21.22 -10.53 7.00
CA ASP A 76 -21.96 -9.46 6.32
C ASP A 76 -21.30 -8.09 6.56
N SER A 77 -20.00 -7.96 6.27
CA SER A 77 -19.23 -6.76 6.63
C SER A 77 -19.40 -5.64 5.59
N SER A 78 -20.60 -5.06 5.47
CA SER A 78 -20.75 -3.73 4.86
C SER A 78 -19.94 -2.65 5.58
N GLN A 79 -19.45 -2.96 6.79
CA GLN A 79 -18.61 -2.12 7.65
C GLN A 79 -17.12 -2.35 7.35
N ILE A 80 -16.50 -1.44 6.60
CA ILE A 80 -15.04 -1.34 6.54
C ILE A 80 -14.50 -0.56 7.75
N THR A 81 -13.46 -1.12 8.36
CA THR A 81 -12.69 -0.50 9.44
C THR A 81 -11.26 -0.28 8.95
N LEU A 82 -10.78 0.96 9.04
CA LEU A 82 -9.40 1.30 8.66
C LEU A 82 -8.59 1.61 9.92
N LEU A 83 -7.39 1.07 10.01
CA LEU A 83 -6.41 1.41 11.03
C LEU A 83 -5.43 2.42 10.43
N SER A 84 -5.40 3.62 11.02
CA SER A 84 -4.48 4.70 10.66
C SER A 84 -3.46 4.90 11.77
N PHE A 85 -2.17 4.86 11.46
CA PHE A 85 -1.12 4.94 12.47
C PHE A 85 0.23 5.45 11.95
N GLY A 86 1.14 5.73 12.89
CA GLY A 86 2.51 6.15 12.61
C GLY A 86 2.60 7.61 12.21
N GLY A 87 3.56 7.94 11.33
CA GLY A 87 3.89 9.32 10.96
C GLY A 87 4.89 9.99 11.89
N LEU A 88 5.24 11.24 11.57
CA LEU A 88 6.21 12.04 12.33
C LEU A 88 5.77 12.24 13.79
N HIS A 89 4.52 12.67 13.99
CA HIS A 89 3.87 12.70 15.29
C HIS A 89 2.89 11.53 15.36
N LYS A 90 3.41 10.39 15.86
CA LYS A 90 2.72 9.10 15.91
C LYS A 90 1.30 9.23 16.44
N HIS A 91 0.36 8.63 15.71
CA HIS A 91 -1.00 8.39 16.18
C HIS A 91 -1.39 6.92 15.99
N THR A 92 -2.52 6.53 16.57
CA THR A 92 -3.15 5.24 16.31
C THR A 92 -4.66 5.40 16.44
N LEU A 93 -5.34 5.35 15.30
CA LEU A 93 -6.75 5.65 15.15
C LEU A 93 -7.45 4.57 14.34
N ILE A 94 -8.72 4.36 14.62
CA ILE A 94 -9.61 3.61 13.76
C ILE A 94 -10.61 4.56 13.10
N MET A 95 -10.75 4.44 11.79
CA MET A 95 -11.86 5.00 11.04
C MET A 95 -12.93 3.94 10.81
N ARG A 96 -14.16 4.24 11.26
CA ARG A 96 -15.34 3.45 10.97
C ARG A 96 -16.12 4.16 9.87
N TYR A 97 -15.98 3.68 8.63
CA TYR A 97 -16.47 4.38 7.44
C TYR A 97 -17.97 4.70 7.50
N GLN A 98 -18.81 3.75 7.92
CA GLN A 98 -20.26 3.96 8.01
C GLN A 98 -20.64 5.01 9.06
N LEU A 99 -19.93 5.02 10.19
CA LEU A 99 -20.13 6.01 11.23
C LEU A 99 -19.48 7.35 10.89
N GLN A 100 -18.77 7.45 9.76
CA GLN A 100 -18.06 8.64 9.29
C GLN A 100 -17.27 9.31 10.42
N SER A 101 -16.63 8.48 11.26
CA SER A 101 -15.99 8.93 12.47
C SER A 101 -14.65 8.26 12.64
N MET A 102 -13.77 8.98 13.31
CA MET A 102 -12.45 8.52 13.68
C MET A 102 -12.27 8.58 15.18
N VAL A 103 -11.84 7.46 15.73
CA VAL A 103 -11.75 7.25 17.18
C VAL A 103 -10.39 6.64 17.52
N PRO A 104 -9.89 6.84 18.74
CA PRO A 104 -8.72 6.13 19.22
C PRO A 104 -8.87 4.63 19.04
N PHE A 105 -7.80 3.95 18.60
CA PHE A 105 -7.77 2.49 18.62
C PHE A 105 -7.61 2.03 20.07
N LYS A 106 -8.44 1.11 20.52
CA LYS A 106 -8.49 0.69 21.93
C LYS A 106 -8.56 -0.82 22.09
N ASP A 107 -8.03 -1.30 23.21
CA ASP A 107 -8.11 -2.70 23.60
C ASP A 107 -9.50 -3.07 24.15
N ASN A 108 -9.65 -4.32 24.57
CA ASN A 108 -10.89 -4.86 25.15
C ASN A 108 -11.27 -4.23 26.49
N HIS A 109 -10.35 -3.49 27.12
CA HIS A 109 -10.56 -2.74 28.35
C HIS A 109 -10.75 -1.24 28.11
N ASN A 110 -10.92 -0.82 26.84
CA ASN A 110 -11.11 0.56 26.43
C ASN A 110 -9.89 1.46 26.68
N HIS A 111 -8.69 0.87 26.82
CA HIS A 111 -7.43 1.60 26.88
C HIS A 111 -6.90 1.88 25.48
N PRO A 112 -6.39 3.11 25.20
CA PRO A 112 -5.77 3.42 23.92
C PRO A 112 -4.57 2.51 23.61
N ILE A 113 -4.56 1.94 22.41
CA ILE A 113 -3.42 1.19 21.86
C ILE A 113 -2.52 2.17 21.13
N ILE A 114 -1.22 2.08 21.38
CA ILE A 114 -0.21 2.90 20.71
C ILE A 114 0.65 1.98 19.86
N ILE A 115 0.58 2.15 18.54
CA ILE A 115 1.46 1.46 17.59
C ILE A 115 2.67 2.35 17.33
N GLY A 116 3.74 2.08 18.08
CA GLY A 116 5.04 2.73 17.94
C GLY A 116 5.79 2.79 19.25
N ARG A 117 7.12 2.65 19.21
CA ARG A 117 7.96 2.75 20.42
C ARG A 117 8.37 4.19 20.71
N ASN A 118 8.70 4.48 21.96
CA ASN A 118 9.31 5.76 22.33
C ASN A 118 10.62 5.95 21.56
N ASN A 119 10.92 7.19 21.16
CA ASN A 119 12.11 7.60 20.38
C ASN A 119 12.21 7.10 18.92
N ASP A 120 11.42 6.10 18.51
CA ASP A 120 11.37 5.68 17.10
C ASP A 120 10.65 6.73 16.23
N TYR A 121 11.21 7.03 15.06
CA TYR A 121 10.59 7.90 14.06
C TYR A 121 9.79 7.06 13.06
N TYR A 122 8.48 7.24 13.03
CA TYR A 122 7.57 6.49 12.15
C TYR A 122 7.24 7.24 10.85
N ILE A 123 8.05 8.24 10.48
CA ILE A 123 7.89 8.94 9.21
C ILE A 123 8.11 7.98 8.04
N GLY A 124 7.18 7.98 7.10
CA GLY A 124 7.22 7.10 5.92
C GLY A 124 6.99 5.63 6.26
N VAL A 125 6.25 5.35 7.34
CA VAL A 125 5.88 3.99 7.73
C VAL A 125 5.06 3.30 6.62
N ARG A 126 5.30 2.02 6.45
CA ARG A 126 4.58 1.14 5.52
C ARG A 126 4.26 -0.16 6.23
N ALA A 127 3.05 -0.64 6.03
CA ALA A 127 2.63 -1.88 6.65
C ALA A 127 1.73 -2.73 5.76
N VAL A 128 1.79 -4.02 6.03
CA VAL A 128 0.90 -5.03 5.44
C VAL A 128 0.33 -5.89 6.56
N ILE A 129 -0.93 -6.29 6.40
CA ILE A 129 -1.57 -7.27 7.28
C ILE A 129 -1.37 -8.65 6.66
N GLY A 130 -0.99 -9.62 7.50
CA GLY A 130 -0.68 -10.97 7.10
C GLY A 130 -0.56 -11.92 8.28
N GLY A 131 0.31 -12.91 8.12
CA GLY A 131 0.37 -14.08 9.00
C GLY A 131 -0.74 -15.09 8.67
N GLY A 132 -0.64 -16.31 9.19
CA GLY A 132 -1.51 -17.44 8.86
C GLY A 132 -2.98 -17.17 9.13
N ASN A 133 -3.29 -16.26 10.07
CA ASN A 133 -4.65 -15.87 10.43
C ASN A 133 -4.99 -14.40 10.08
N ASN A 134 -4.18 -13.71 9.27
CA ASN A 134 -4.32 -12.28 8.96
C ASN A 134 -4.39 -11.38 10.22
N ASN A 135 -3.74 -11.79 11.30
CA ASN A 135 -3.72 -11.08 12.58
C ASN A 135 -2.39 -10.35 12.83
N LEU A 136 -1.41 -10.47 11.95
CA LEU A 136 -0.10 -9.84 12.12
C LEU A 136 0.00 -8.59 11.25
N LEU A 137 0.45 -7.50 11.87
CA LEU A 137 0.79 -6.26 11.21
C LEU A 137 2.31 -6.17 11.09
N PHE A 138 2.82 -6.31 9.88
CA PHE A 138 4.23 -6.13 9.56
C PHE A 138 4.49 -4.66 9.25
N ILE A 139 5.35 -4.02 10.02
CA ILE A 139 5.55 -2.57 9.99
C ILE A 139 7.01 -2.29 9.66
N THR A 140 7.24 -1.59 8.56
CA THR A 140 8.56 -1.07 8.18
C THR A 140 8.57 0.43 8.35
N TYR A 141 9.64 0.96 8.93
CA TYR A 141 9.74 2.38 9.26
C TYR A 141 11.19 2.82 9.38
N TYR A 142 11.37 4.13 9.37
CA TYR A 142 12.69 4.75 9.51
C TYR A 142 13.37 4.26 10.81
N GLU A 143 14.66 3.94 10.81
CA GLU A 143 15.61 4.04 9.70
C GLU A 143 15.70 2.79 8.83
N LYS A 144 15.74 1.64 9.49
CA LYS A 144 15.95 0.32 8.90
C LYS A 144 15.15 -0.71 9.69
N ASN A 145 14.03 -0.29 10.29
CA ASN A 145 13.34 -1.11 11.27
C ASN A 145 12.23 -1.91 10.60
N ILE A 146 12.06 -3.14 11.07
CA ILE A 146 10.87 -3.94 10.84
C ILE A 146 10.33 -4.45 12.18
N SER A 147 9.03 -4.33 12.38
CA SER A 147 8.34 -4.79 13.57
C SER A 147 7.16 -5.67 13.19
N VAL A 148 6.89 -6.67 14.02
CA VAL A 148 5.70 -7.53 13.91
C VAL A 148 4.82 -7.24 15.12
N PHE A 149 3.60 -6.79 14.86
CA PHE A 149 2.61 -6.46 15.88
C PHE A 149 1.39 -7.36 15.71
N ASP A 150 0.95 -7.98 16.80
CA ASP A 150 -0.24 -8.83 16.79
C ASP A 150 -1.49 -7.99 17.04
N LEU A 151 -2.39 -7.97 16.07
CA LEU A 151 -3.67 -7.26 16.10
C LEU A 151 -4.69 -7.90 17.04
N ASN A 152 -4.48 -9.14 17.51
CA ASN A 152 -5.37 -9.79 18.47
C ASN A 152 -4.97 -9.51 19.91
N THR A 153 -3.67 -9.60 20.21
CA THR A 153 -3.14 -9.36 21.56
C THR A 153 -2.75 -7.90 21.80
N PHE A 154 -2.68 -7.09 20.74
CA PHE A 154 -2.23 -5.70 20.74
C PHE A 154 -0.80 -5.52 21.26
N GLN A 155 0.08 -6.49 20.97
CA GLN A 155 1.46 -6.52 21.44
C GLN A 155 2.46 -6.65 20.29
N PHE A 156 3.65 -6.09 20.47
CA PHE A 156 4.78 -6.36 19.59
C PHE A 156 5.32 -7.76 19.86
N ILE A 157 5.42 -8.58 18.81
CA ILE A 157 6.01 -9.91 18.86
C ILE A 157 7.52 -9.82 18.60
N LYS A 158 7.91 -9.05 17.59
CA LYS A 158 9.29 -9.00 17.11
C LYS A 158 9.67 -7.60 16.65
N HIS A 159 10.93 -7.26 16.90
CA HIS A 159 11.64 -6.15 16.29
C HIS A 159 12.91 -6.67 15.64
N ASP A 160 13.23 -6.15 14.46
CA ASP A 160 14.45 -6.49 13.74
C ASP A 160 14.92 -5.32 12.87
N THR A 161 16.12 -5.44 12.33
CA THR A 161 16.74 -4.44 11.46
C THR A 161 16.94 -5.00 10.06
N LEU A 162 16.42 -4.30 9.06
CA LEU A 162 16.62 -4.59 7.65
C LEU A 162 18.12 -4.52 7.32
N PRO A 163 18.66 -5.46 6.52
CA PRO A 163 20.07 -5.45 6.13
C PRO A 163 20.36 -4.35 5.10
N ASP A 164 20.49 -3.11 5.57
CA ASP A 164 20.81 -1.95 4.74
C ASP A 164 21.94 -1.11 5.34
N LYS A 165 22.74 -0.49 4.47
CA LYS A 165 23.74 0.51 4.82
C LYS A 165 23.12 1.90 4.89
N ASN A 166 22.06 2.19 4.13
CA ASN A 166 21.47 3.52 3.99
C ASN A 166 20.24 3.74 4.88
N TYR A 167 19.99 4.98 5.26
CA TYR A 167 18.75 5.40 5.91
C TYR A 167 17.66 5.55 4.84
N VAL A 168 16.58 4.79 4.97
CA VAL A 168 15.48 4.77 3.99
C VAL A 168 14.12 4.69 4.66
N GLU A 169 13.15 5.24 3.97
CA GLU A 169 11.77 5.44 4.42
C GLU A 169 10.84 5.40 3.18
N TYR A 170 9.52 5.28 3.38
CA TYR A 170 8.53 5.16 2.30
C TYR A 170 8.84 4.00 1.33
N TYR A 171 9.17 2.84 1.89
CA TYR A 171 9.40 1.62 1.15
C TYR A 171 8.18 1.24 0.28
N CYS A 172 8.41 0.53 -0.82
CA CYS A 172 7.39 -0.40 -1.30
C CYS A 172 7.42 -1.61 -0.38
N LEU A 173 6.30 -1.92 0.26
CA LEU A 173 6.11 -3.15 1.02
C LEU A 173 4.85 -3.82 0.50
N VAL A 174 4.98 -5.06 0.04
CA VAL A 174 3.88 -5.86 -0.50
C VAL A 174 3.96 -7.29 0.03
N SER A 175 2.81 -7.95 0.16
CA SER A 175 2.74 -9.36 0.51
C SER A 175 2.91 -10.23 -0.75
N ASN A 176 3.60 -11.35 -0.62
CA ASN A 176 3.74 -12.31 -1.73
C ASN A 176 2.42 -13.07 -1.96
N LEU A 177 2.08 -13.37 -3.21
CA LEU A 177 0.88 -14.12 -3.61
C LEU A 177 0.90 -15.57 -3.11
N GLU A 178 2.09 -16.17 -2.99
CA GLU A 178 2.24 -17.56 -2.49
C GLU A 178 1.62 -17.74 -1.10
N ASN A 179 1.62 -16.69 -0.27
CA ASN A 179 0.93 -16.71 1.03
C ASN A 179 -0.57 -16.99 0.90
N ARG A 180 -1.22 -16.48 -0.15
CA ARG A 180 -2.67 -16.72 -0.38
C ARG A 180 -2.94 -18.16 -0.80
N GLN A 181 -2.03 -18.79 -1.54
CA GLN A 181 -2.17 -20.17 -1.99
C GLN A 181 -1.91 -21.19 -0.87
N GLU A 182 -1.03 -20.89 0.07
CA GLU A 182 -0.82 -21.74 1.26
C GLU A 182 -2.00 -21.68 2.22
N MET A 183 -2.63 -20.50 2.42
CA MET A 183 -3.84 -20.36 3.24
C MET A 183 -5.04 -21.20 2.76
N MET A 184 -5.11 -21.52 1.46
CA MET A 184 -6.20 -22.32 0.88
C MET A 184 -5.97 -23.84 0.94
N LYS A 185 -4.78 -24.32 1.35
CA LYS A 185 -4.49 -25.75 1.44
C LYS A 185 -4.93 -26.32 2.80
N THR A 186 -6.08 -27.00 2.82
CA THR A 186 -6.70 -27.65 3.99
C THR A 186 -6.08 -28.99 4.40
N ASN A 187 -4.95 -29.41 3.81
CA ASN A 187 -4.38 -30.73 4.06
C ASN A 187 -3.23 -30.69 5.07
N LYS A 188 -3.52 -31.26 6.25
CA LYS A 188 -2.74 -31.90 7.35
C LYS A 188 -1.20 -32.05 7.33
N GLU A 189 -0.45 -31.52 6.37
CA GLU A 189 1.01 -31.41 6.51
C GLU A 189 1.33 -30.06 7.15
N LYS A 190 1.98 -30.09 8.32
CA LYS A 190 2.54 -28.92 9.01
C LYS A 190 3.64 -28.30 8.15
N HIS A 191 3.26 -27.66 7.04
CA HIS A 191 4.14 -26.73 6.37
C HIS A 191 4.28 -25.51 7.28
N LYS A 192 5.53 -25.17 7.60
CA LYS A 192 5.88 -23.99 8.42
C LYS A 192 5.08 -22.80 7.91
N GLN A 193 4.35 -22.12 8.80
CA GLN A 193 3.63 -20.89 8.50
C GLN A 193 4.65 -19.79 8.24
N LYS A 194 5.14 -19.75 7.00
CA LYS A 194 6.14 -18.80 6.54
C LYS A 194 5.43 -17.73 5.72
N TYR A 195 5.35 -16.53 6.28
CA TYR A 195 4.77 -15.40 5.58
C TYR A 195 5.84 -14.64 4.82
N GLN A 196 5.69 -14.52 3.50
CA GLN A 196 6.66 -13.83 2.65
C GLN A 196 6.20 -12.43 2.24
N MET A 197 7.11 -11.48 2.29
CA MET A 197 6.91 -10.10 1.85
C MET A 197 8.03 -9.68 0.92
N LEU A 198 7.75 -8.70 0.08
CA LEU A 198 8.76 -8.07 -0.75
C LEU A 198 8.88 -6.61 -0.37
N LEU A 199 10.11 -6.11 -0.33
CA LEU A 199 10.43 -4.74 0.00
C LEU A 199 11.37 -4.16 -1.06
N PHE A 200 11.02 -2.98 -1.58
CA PHE A 200 11.85 -2.24 -2.52
C PHE A 200 11.96 -0.76 -2.12
N CYS A 201 13.17 -0.21 -2.13
CA CYS A 201 13.43 1.24 -2.03
C CYS A 201 14.85 1.55 -2.51
N LYS A 202 15.02 2.55 -3.39
CA LYS A 202 16.31 2.85 -4.01
C LYS A 202 16.97 1.57 -4.57
N ASP A 203 18.25 1.36 -4.30
CA ASP A 203 19.07 0.23 -4.70
C ASP A 203 18.91 -1.00 -3.79
N LYS A 204 17.76 -1.11 -3.10
CA LYS A 204 17.46 -2.20 -2.16
C LYS A 204 16.20 -2.91 -2.59
N GLY A 205 16.36 -4.21 -2.84
CA GLY A 205 15.27 -5.17 -2.97
C GLY A 205 15.50 -6.27 -1.94
N LEU A 206 14.46 -6.63 -1.19
CA LEU A 206 14.49 -7.70 -0.20
C LEU A 206 13.26 -8.59 -0.35
N SER A 207 13.47 -9.90 -0.31
CA SER A 207 12.46 -10.87 0.08
C SER A 207 12.61 -11.11 1.58
N ILE A 208 11.51 -10.97 2.31
CA ILE A 208 11.44 -11.08 3.76
C ILE A 208 10.55 -12.26 4.08
N GLU A 209 11.06 -13.23 4.81
CA GLU A 209 10.30 -14.37 5.29
C GLU A 209 10.11 -14.26 6.80
N TYR A 210 8.88 -14.43 7.28
CA TYR A 210 8.56 -14.50 8.70
C TYR A 210 8.09 -15.91 9.07
N ASP A 211 8.81 -16.56 9.98
CA ASP A 211 8.43 -17.85 10.57
C ASP A 211 7.62 -17.59 11.84
N GLU A 212 6.30 -17.85 11.77
CA GLU A 212 5.36 -17.59 12.88
C GLU A 212 5.58 -18.48 14.10
N ASP A 213 6.09 -19.71 13.91
CA ASP A 213 6.34 -20.64 15.01
C ASP A 213 7.51 -20.16 15.88
N ASN A 214 8.54 -19.59 15.24
CA ASN A 214 9.78 -19.17 15.89
C ASN A 214 9.88 -17.65 16.11
N ASN A 215 8.95 -16.87 15.55
CA ASN A 215 8.98 -15.41 15.53
C ASN A 215 10.28 -14.84 14.95
N THR A 216 10.81 -15.47 13.89
CA THR A 216 12.07 -15.09 13.25
C THR A 216 11.85 -14.49 11.87
N LEU A 217 12.62 -13.45 11.55
CA LEU A 217 12.68 -12.83 10.23
C LEU A 217 13.94 -13.29 9.50
N GLN A 218 13.79 -13.66 8.23
CA GLN A 218 14.89 -13.95 7.31
C GLN A 218 14.83 -12.98 6.13
N PHE A 219 16.01 -12.57 5.65
CA PHE A 219 16.15 -11.56 4.60
C PHE A 219 16.99 -12.11 3.46
N HIS A 220 16.45 -12.03 2.25
CA HIS A 220 17.14 -12.41 1.02
C HIS A 220 17.20 -11.22 0.08
N GLN A 221 18.38 -10.92 -0.44
CA GLN A 221 18.55 -9.80 -1.35
C GLN A 221 17.93 -10.10 -2.71
N LEU A 222 17.22 -9.12 -3.26
CA LEU A 222 16.68 -9.14 -4.61
C LEU A 222 17.42 -8.10 -5.49
N PRO A 223 17.61 -8.40 -6.78
CA PRO A 223 18.15 -7.43 -7.72
C PRO A 223 17.21 -6.23 -7.87
N VAL A 224 17.80 -5.06 -8.09
CA VAL A 224 17.09 -3.84 -8.49
C VAL A 224 17.77 -3.32 -9.75
N CYS A 225 17.00 -2.98 -10.78
CA CYS A 225 17.60 -2.44 -12.01
C CYS A 225 18.07 -0.99 -11.82
N ASP A 226 19.08 -0.60 -12.58
CA ASP A 226 19.77 0.69 -12.43
C ASP A 226 18.84 1.88 -12.69
N GLU A 227 17.80 1.72 -13.50
CA GLU A 227 16.88 2.81 -13.85
C GLU A 227 16.01 3.24 -12.67
N ILE A 228 15.57 2.31 -11.80
CA ILE A 228 14.74 2.62 -10.63
C ILE A 228 15.57 2.77 -9.35
N ALA A 229 16.75 2.15 -9.29
CA ALA A 229 17.65 2.17 -8.13
C ALA A 229 17.92 3.56 -7.50
N PRO A 230 17.98 4.69 -8.25
CA PRO A 230 18.22 5.98 -7.61
C PRO A 230 16.96 6.63 -7.00
N PHE A 231 15.77 6.09 -7.25
CA PHE A 231 14.49 6.71 -6.89
C PHE A 231 13.87 6.14 -5.59
N LYS A 232 13.16 7.01 -4.87
CA LYS A 232 12.20 6.65 -3.81
C LYS A 232 10.90 7.43 -4.00
N TYR A 233 9.90 7.25 -3.12
CA TYR A 233 8.65 8.02 -3.15
C TYR A 233 7.77 7.80 -4.39
N TYR A 234 7.98 6.71 -5.12
CA TYR A 234 7.10 6.28 -6.20
C TYR A 234 5.76 5.79 -5.63
N ALA A 235 4.71 5.87 -6.44
CA ALA A 235 3.52 5.07 -6.20
C ALA A 235 3.78 3.63 -6.64
N TYR A 236 3.16 2.67 -5.97
CA TYR A 236 3.26 1.27 -6.36
C TYR A 236 1.94 0.54 -6.14
N VAL A 237 1.73 -0.51 -6.92
CA VAL A 237 0.60 -1.44 -6.74
C VAL A 237 1.05 -2.85 -7.06
N CYS A 238 0.66 -3.82 -6.23
CA CYS A 238 0.91 -5.23 -6.46
C CYS A 238 -0.37 -5.87 -6.99
N ILE A 239 -0.28 -6.52 -8.15
CA ILE A 239 -1.39 -7.18 -8.83
C ILE A 239 -0.89 -8.57 -9.24
N ASN A 240 -1.44 -9.61 -8.63
CA ASN A 240 -0.95 -10.98 -8.74
C ASN A 240 0.55 -11.09 -8.42
N ASP A 241 1.35 -11.60 -9.36
CA ASP A 241 2.80 -11.79 -9.28
C ASP A 241 3.60 -10.60 -9.87
N VAL A 242 2.96 -9.45 -10.01
CA VAL A 242 3.56 -8.25 -10.61
C VAL A 242 3.44 -7.05 -9.67
N ILE A 243 4.54 -6.31 -9.52
CA ILE A 243 4.53 -5.00 -8.88
C ILE A 243 4.77 -3.94 -9.96
N LEU A 244 3.88 -2.96 -10.04
CA LEU A 244 4.04 -1.79 -10.89
C LEU A 244 4.44 -0.58 -10.06
N PHE A 245 5.39 0.19 -10.55
CA PHE A 245 5.94 1.39 -9.92
C PHE A 245 5.76 2.59 -10.84
N PHE A 246 5.34 3.72 -10.29
CA PHE A 246 5.03 4.94 -11.04
C PHE A 246 5.78 6.13 -10.47
N GLY A 247 6.61 6.76 -11.31
CA GLY A 247 7.32 8.00 -11.00
C GLY A 247 8.42 7.80 -9.94
N GLY A 248 8.52 8.75 -9.02
CA GLY A 248 9.51 8.75 -7.93
C GLY A 248 10.46 9.95 -7.98
N PHE A 249 11.22 10.12 -6.90
CA PHE A 249 12.11 11.26 -6.67
C PHE A 249 13.54 10.78 -6.39
N CYS A 250 14.52 11.42 -7.01
CA CYS A 250 15.93 11.19 -6.80
C CYS A 250 16.62 12.48 -6.33
N TYR A 251 17.32 12.41 -5.20
CA TYR A 251 18.13 13.53 -4.68
C TYR A 251 19.45 13.74 -5.43
N LYS A 252 19.92 12.74 -6.19
CA LYS A 252 21.16 12.84 -6.97
C LYS A 252 20.90 13.70 -8.22
N ASN A 253 21.92 14.42 -8.67
CA ASN A 253 21.92 15.18 -9.93
C ASN A 253 20.76 16.19 -10.07
N ASN A 254 20.66 17.15 -9.14
CA ASN A 254 19.71 18.29 -9.17
C ASN A 254 18.24 17.97 -8.84
N ASN A 255 17.95 16.99 -7.97
CA ASN A 255 16.57 16.67 -7.54
C ASN A 255 15.64 16.32 -8.71
N VAL A 256 15.81 15.12 -9.27
CA VAL A 256 15.05 14.66 -10.45
C VAL A 256 13.76 13.98 -10.02
N VAL A 257 12.65 14.37 -10.65
CA VAL A 257 11.37 13.65 -10.56
C VAL A 257 11.19 12.80 -11.81
N SER A 258 10.89 11.52 -11.62
CA SER A 258 10.69 10.57 -12.69
C SER A 258 9.24 10.59 -13.19
N LYS A 259 9.08 10.33 -14.48
CA LYS A 259 7.80 9.97 -15.11
C LYS A 259 7.74 8.48 -15.50
N SER A 260 8.82 7.72 -15.27
CA SER A 260 8.96 6.35 -15.72
C SER A 260 7.97 5.42 -15.01
N VAL A 261 7.62 4.34 -15.71
CA VAL A 261 6.85 3.23 -15.14
C VAL A 261 7.72 1.99 -15.19
N HIS A 262 7.83 1.29 -14.06
CA HIS A 262 8.61 0.07 -13.95
C HIS A 262 7.73 -1.09 -13.50
N LYS A 263 8.13 -2.28 -13.90
CA LYS A 263 7.51 -3.55 -13.52
C LYS A 263 8.56 -4.44 -12.87
N TYR A 264 8.18 -5.07 -11.77
CA TYR A 264 8.90 -6.20 -11.21
C TYR A 264 8.01 -7.44 -11.28
N SER A 265 8.48 -8.48 -11.98
CA SER A 265 7.86 -9.80 -12.00
C SER A 265 8.41 -10.62 -10.83
N ILE A 266 7.53 -10.97 -9.89
CA ILE A 266 7.88 -11.69 -8.67
C ILE A 266 8.36 -13.10 -9.01
N ARG A 267 7.63 -13.83 -9.87
CA ARG A 267 7.98 -15.20 -10.27
C ARG A 267 9.26 -15.29 -11.08
N GLU A 268 9.49 -14.32 -11.96
CA GLU A 268 10.69 -14.33 -12.80
C GLU A 268 11.89 -13.68 -12.12
N ASN A 269 11.69 -12.97 -11.00
CA ASN A 269 12.70 -12.13 -10.35
C ASN A 269 13.36 -11.17 -11.36
N LYS A 270 12.52 -10.48 -12.15
CA LYS A 270 12.98 -9.62 -13.25
C LYS A 270 12.33 -8.26 -13.23
N TRP A 271 13.13 -7.26 -13.56
CA TRP A 271 12.70 -5.90 -13.80
C TRP A 271 12.46 -5.65 -15.30
N MET A 272 11.51 -4.76 -15.57
CA MET A 272 11.23 -4.20 -16.88
C MET A 272 10.89 -2.73 -16.72
N THR A 273 11.40 -1.89 -17.61
CA THR A 273 11.04 -0.47 -17.71
C THR A 273 10.19 -0.29 -18.96
N PHE A 274 9.04 0.38 -18.84
CA PHE A 274 8.19 0.65 -20.00
C PHE A 274 8.67 1.89 -20.76
N GLU A 275 8.52 1.87 -22.08
CA GLU A 275 8.64 3.09 -22.90
C GLU A 275 7.49 4.07 -22.63
N ASN A 276 6.31 3.54 -22.31
CA ASN A 276 5.16 4.34 -21.89
C ASN A 276 5.41 4.94 -20.51
N THR A 277 5.25 6.26 -20.40
CA THR A 277 5.51 7.01 -19.16
C THR A 277 4.25 7.68 -18.64
N LEU A 278 4.28 8.12 -17.38
CA LEU A 278 3.33 9.10 -16.84
C LEU A 278 3.30 10.36 -17.73
N PRO A 279 2.15 11.07 -17.79
CA PRO A 279 2.01 12.30 -18.59
C PRO A 279 2.87 13.44 -18.04
N SER A 280 3.20 13.42 -16.74
CA SER A 280 4.08 14.37 -16.07
C SER A 280 4.93 13.66 -15.01
N PRO A 281 6.10 14.22 -14.63
CA PRO A 281 6.84 13.76 -13.47
C PRO A 281 5.98 13.79 -12.20
N LEU A 282 6.06 12.74 -11.37
CA LEU A 282 5.22 12.62 -10.18
C LEU A 282 5.91 11.81 -9.07
N TYR A 283 5.78 12.26 -7.84
CA TYR A 283 6.19 11.51 -6.64
C TYR A 283 5.24 11.80 -5.47
N TYR A 284 5.31 10.99 -4.41
CA TYR A 284 4.38 11.05 -3.26
C TYR A 284 2.89 10.91 -3.64
N CYS A 285 2.60 10.36 -4.81
CA CYS A 285 1.26 9.94 -5.21
C CYS A 285 0.94 8.53 -4.70
N VAL A 286 -0.31 8.11 -4.87
CA VAL A 286 -0.78 6.76 -4.53
C VAL A 286 -1.24 6.05 -5.80
N ALA A 287 -0.98 4.74 -5.90
CA ALA A 287 -1.55 3.89 -6.93
C ALA A 287 -2.50 2.86 -6.29
N ILE A 288 -3.69 2.69 -6.86
CA ILE A 288 -4.68 1.69 -6.46
C ILE A 288 -5.20 0.97 -7.68
N PHE A 289 -5.27 -0.35 -7.61
CA PHE A 289 -5.90 -1.18 -8.63
C PHE A 289 -7.36 -1.44 -8.28
N THR A 290 -8.22 -1.42 -9.29
CA THR A 290 -9.66 -1.67 -9.21
C THR A 290 -10.03 -2.84 -10.12
N GLU A 291 -10.56 -3.92 -9.55
CA GLU A 291 -10.86 -5.16 -10.28
C GLU A 291 -12.00 -4.97 -11.29
N GLU A 292 -13.09 -4.32 -10.86
CA GLU A 292 -14.33 -4.14 -11.61
C GLU A 292 -14.13 -3.45 -12.97
N ASP A 293 -13.27 -2.43 -13.03
CA ASP A 293 -12.95 -1.75 -14.29
C ASP A 293 -11.56 -2.13 -14.84
N SER A 294 -10.77 -2.93 -14.11
CA SER A 294 -9.40 -3.32 -14.45
C SER A 294 -8.48 -2.12 -14.74
N HIS A 295 -8.64 -1.04 -13.95
CA HIS A 295 -7.79 0.14 -14.02
C HIS A 295 -6.88 0.28 -12.80
N ILE A 296 -5.79 1.01 -13.01
CA ILE A 296 -4.93 1.52 -11.95
C ILE A 296 -5.19 3.01 -11.86
N HIS A 297 -5.66 3.45 -10.71
CA HIS A 297 -5.87 4.85 -10.34
C HIS A 297 -4.59 5.41 -9.73
N ILE A 298 -4.16 6.59 -10.18
CA ILE A 298 -3.04 7.35 -9.65
C ILE A 298 -3.57 8.68 -9.11
N ILE A 299 -3.36 8.92 -7.82
CA ILE A 299 -4.02 10.00 -7.06
C ILE A 299 -2.98 10.89 -6.36
N GLY A 300 -3.16 12.20 -6.51
CA GLY A 300 -2.36 13.25 -5.88
C GLY A 300 -0.91 13.27 -6.33
N GLY A 301 -0.03 13.74 -5.44
CA GLY A 301 1.42 13.81 -5.62
C GLY A 301 1.95 15.23 -5.76
N LEU A 302 3.27 15.29 -5.93
CA LEU A 302 4.04 16.50 -6.22
C LEU A 302 4.65 16.42 -7.61
N ASP A 303 4.67 17.55 -8.32
CA ASP A 303 5.42 17.70 -9.59
C ASP A 303 6.91 18.02 -9.36
N ASP A 304 7.64 18.18 -10.46
CA ASP A 304 9.06 18.59 -10.48
C ASP A 304 9.32 20.00 -9.95
N LYS A 305 8.28 20.82 -9.79
CA LYS A 305 8.32 22.15 -9.16
C LYS A 305 7.92 22.13 -7.68
N LYS A 306 7.69 20.93 -7.12
CA LYS A 306 7.21 20.71 -5.74
C LYS A 306 5.80 21.29 -5.49
N THR A 307 5.00 21.40 -6.54
CA THR A 307 3.60 21.80 -6.47
C THR A 307 2.73 20.61 -6.12
N LYS A 308 1.88 20.74 -5.11
CA LYS A 308 0.84 19.74 -4.80
C LYS A 308 -0.22 19.74 -5.88
N LEU A 309 -0.56 18.55 -6.36
CA LEU A 309 -1.46 18.37 -7.48
C LEU A 309 -2.82 17.82 -7.03
N SER A 310 -3.87 18.24 -7.72
CA SER A 310 -5.21 17.64 -7.64
C SER A 310 -5.39 16.49 -8.64
N THR A 311 -4.28 15.91 -9.11
CA THR A 311 -4.28 14.86 -10.13
C THR A 311 -5.06 13.64 -9.67
N HIS A 312 -6.01 13.22 -10.51
CA HIS A 312 -6.56 11.88 -10.49
C HIS A 312 -6.59 11.39 -11.92
N MET A 313 -5.83 10.34 -12.22
CA MET A 313 -5.81 9.72 -13.53
C MET A 313 -5.93 8.21 -13.38
N LYS A 314 -6.35 7.54 -14.45
CA LYS A 314 -6.37 6.09 -14.50
C LYS A 314 -5.78 5.55 -15.79
N THR A 315 -5.27 4.34 -15.72
CA THR A 315 -4.71 3.60 -16.86
C THR A 315 -5.20 2.16 -16.83
N LYS A 316 -5.38 1.55 -18.01
CA LYS A 316 -5.85 0.16 -18.11
C LYS A 316 -4.72 -0.79 -17.75
N LEU A 317 -5.01 -1.79 -16.91
CA LEU A 317 -4.03 -2.81 -16.51
C LEU A 317 -3.37 -3.49 -17.72
N ARG A 318 -4.16 -3.80 -18.74
CA ARG A 318 -3.73 -4.49 -19.98
C ARG A 318 -2.65 -3.76 -20.78
N ILE A 319 -2.43 -2.47 -20.54
CA ILE A 319 -1.35 -1.71 -21.17
C ILE A 319 0.01 -2.12 -20.58
N TRP A 320 0.03 -2.46 -19.30
CA TRP A 320 1.24 -2.76 -18.53
C TRP A 320 1.49 -4.26 -18.47
N ASP A 321 0.43 -5.06 -18.41
CA ASP A 321 0.55 -6.51 -18.51
C ASP A 321 -0.73 -7.17 -19.05
N VAL A 322 -0.63 -7.74 -20.25
CA VAL A 322 -1.75 -8.43 -20.90
C VAL A 322 -2.09 -9.75 -20.19
N SER A 323 -1.07 -10.42 -19.62
CA SER A 323 -1.25 -11.71 -18.95
C SER A 323 -2.09 -11.59 -17.68
N LEU A 324 -1.96 -10.47 -16.96
CA LEU A 324 -2.75 -10.19 -15.76
C LEU A 324 -4.25 -10.06 -16.06
N LEU A 325 -4.61 -9.45 -17.20
CA LEU A 325 -6.02 -9.34 -17.60
C LEU A 325 -6.64 -10.72 -17.87
N VAL A 326 -5.92 -11.58 -18.59
CA VAL A 326 -6.38 -12.94 -18.89
C VAL A 326 -6.59 -13.73 -17.60
N MET A 327 -5.67 -13.61 -16.64
CA MET A 327 -5.84 -14.26 -15.33
C MET A 327 -7.06 -13.76 -14.58
N ILE A 328 -7.29 -12.43 -14.52
CA ILE A 328 -8.46 -11.86 -13.84
C ILE A 328 -9.76 -12.35 -14.49
N CYS A 329 -9.85 -12.33 -15.83
CA CYS A 329 -11.03 -12.82 -16.54
C CYS A 329 -11.28 -14.32 -16.28
N LEU A 330 -10.22 -15.14 -16.21
CA LEU A 330 -10.35 -16.55 -15.87
C LEU A 330 -10.88 -16.75 -14.46
N PHE A 331 -10.36 -16.02 -13.46
CA PHE A 331 -10.84 -16.11 -12.08
C PHE A 331 -12.32 -15.73 -11.96
N ILE A 332 -12.74 -14.61 -12.56
CA ILE A 332 -14.15 -14.19 -12.57
C ILE A 332 -15.05 -15.28 -13.20
N TYR A 333 -14.63 -15.85 -14.33
CA TYR A 333 -15.39 -16.91 -15.01
C TYR A 333 -15.50 -18.19 -14.16
N PHE A 334 -14.45 -18.57 -13.44
CA PHE A 334 -14.48 -19.74 -12.55
C PHE A 334 -15.34 -19.52 -11.30
N ASP A 335 -15.33 -18.31 -10.72
CA ASP A 335 -16.19 -17.98 -9.59
C ASP A 335 -17.68 -17.96 -9.98
N GLU A 336 -18.02 -17.43 -11.16
CA GLU A 336 -19.40 -17.44 -11.68
C GLU A 336 -19.93 -18.85 -12.01
N THR A 337 -19.05 -19.77 -12.43
CA THR A 337 -19.42 -21.15 -12.78
C THR A 337 -19.52 -22.08 -11.57
N GLN A 338 -18.98 -21.71 -10.40
CA GLN A 338 -19.18 -22.46 -9.15
C GLN A 338 -20.46 -22.06 -8.39
N ILE A 339 -21.10 -20.97 -8.78
CA ILE A 339 -22.35 -20.46 -8.16
C ILE A 339 -23.61 -21.00 -8.87
N ASN A 340 -23.45 -21.65 -10.03
CA ASN A 340 -24.52 -22.38 -10.73
C ASN A 340 -24.32 -23.90 -10.59
#